data_AF-A0A6H0A0S1-F1
#
_entry.id   AF-A0A6H0A0S1-F1
#
_cell.length_a   1.000
_cell.length_b   1.000
_cell.length_c   1.000
_cell.angle_alpha   90.00
_cell.angle_beta   90.00
_cell.angle_gamma   90.00
#
_symmetry.space_group_name_H-M   'P 1'
#
loop_
_entity.id
_entity.type
_entity.pdbx_description
1 polymer ?
#
loop_
_entity_poly.entity_id
_entity_poly.type
_entity_poly.pdbx_seq_one_letter_code
_entity_poly.pdbx_strand_id
1 'polypeptide(L)'
;MIKADERKLLHKYLLLELAIKSLQVDYEKLEQFKMNKVFIPMMDKLLNNLRQDFFNLKRELAQKHIRAVGWQPIDEYFSDIQVATAGNDVVLRYANQALKSQVEKLLTKYITNGKC
;
A
#
# COMPACT_ATOMS: atom_id res chain seq x y z
N MET A 1 -11.01 20.62 -1.25
CA MET A 1 -9.59 20.43 -1.61
C MET A 1 -8.94 19.60 -0.51
N ILE A 2 -8.25 18.50 -0.84
CA ILE A 2 -7.61 17.63 0.15
C ILE A 2 -6.50 18.39 0.88
N LYS A 3 -6.47 18.31 2.22
CA LYS A 3 -5.45 18.96 3.05
C LYS A 3 -4.12 18.20 2.98
N ALA A 4 -3.02 18.87 3.33
CA ALA A 4 -1.68 18.26 3.30
C ALA A 4 -1.59 16.98 4.15
N ASP A 5 -2.18 16.98 5.35
CA ASP A 5 -2.12 15.80 6.23
C ASP A 5 -3.04 14.67 5.76
N GLU A 6 -4.18 15.00 5.18
CA GLU A 6 -5.07 14.03 4.51
C GLU A 6 -4.37 13.37 3.31
N ARG A 7 -3.60 14.16 2.55
CA ARG A 7 -2.78 13.65 1.45
C ARG A 7 -1.68 12.70 1.95
N LYS A 8 -1.06 12.99 3.10
CA LYS A 8 -0.08 12.07 3.73
C LYS A 8 -0.73 10.76 4.17
N LEU A 9 -1.92 10.83 4.78
CA LEU A 9 -2.69 9.64 5.17
C LEU A 9 -3.07 8.80 3.95
N LEU A 10 -3.59 9.42 2.91
CA LEU A 10 -3.89 8.76 1.64
C LEU A 10 -2.65 8.13 1.03
N HIS A 11 -1.54 8.86 1.00
CA HIS A 11 -0.28 8.34 0.49
C HIS A 11 0.19 7.08 1.24
N LYS A 12 0.13 7.11 2.57
CA LYS A 12 0.45 5.93 3.39
C LYS A 12 -0.50 4.76 3.13
N TYR A 13 -1.78 5.04 2.90
CA TYR A 13 -2.80 4.04 2.54
C TYR A 13 -2.46 3.35 1.22
N LEU A 14 -2.07 4.12 0.20
CA LEU A 14 -1.68 3.60 -1.10
C LEU A 14 -0.42 2.73 -1.00
N LEU A 15 0.58 3.15 -0.22
CA LEU A 15 1.78 2.33 -0.02
C LEU A 15 1.46 1.00 0.67
N LEU A 16 0.53 0.98 1.64
CA LEU A 16 0.09 -0.26 2.28
C LEU A 16 -0.65 -1.17 1.28
N GLU A 17 -1.54 -0.60 0.46
CA GLU A 17 -2.25 -1.37 -0.57
C GLU A 17 -1.28 -2.03 -1.55
N LEU A 18 -0.32 -1.27 -2.06
CA LEU A 18 0.71 -1.77 -2.98
C LEU A 18 1.59 -2.82 -2.31
N ALA A 19 2.04 -2.57 -1.07
CA ALA A 19 2.84 -3.54 -0.31
C ALA A 19 2.12 -4.88 -0.14
N ILE A 20 0.82 -4.86 0.20
CA ILE A 20 0.01 -6.08 0.34
C ILE A 20 -0.09 -6.79 -1.02
N LYS A 21 -0.44 -6.08 -2.10
CA LYS A 21 -0.56 -6.68 -3.44
C LYS A 21 0.76 -7.29 -3.91
N SER A 22 1.88 -6.58 -3.75
CA SER A 22 3.20 -7.08 -4.11
C SER A 22 3.56 -8.34 -3.33
N LEU A 23 3.38 -8.33 -2.00
CA LEU A 23 3.67 -9.51 -1.18
C LEU A 23 2.74 -10.69 -1.49
N GLN A 24 1.49 -10.46 -1.86
CA GLN A 24 0.58 -11.53 -2.28
C GLN A 24 1.07 -12.23 -3.55
N VAL A 25 1.54 -11.46 -4.55
CA VAL A 25 2.13 -12.02 -5.76
C VAL A 25 3.38 -12.85 -5.44
N ASP A 26 4.21 -12.41 -4.50
CA ASP A 26 5.39 -13.16 -4.07
C ASP A 26 5.03 -14.38 -3.20
N TYR A 27 3.94 -14.29 -2.44
CA TYR A 27 3.41 -15.38 -1.62
C TYR A 27 3.04 -16.59 -2.47
N GLU A 28 2.37 -16.37 -3.61
CA GLU A 28 2.03 -17.42 -4.56
C GLU A 28 3.25 -18.17 -5.10
N LYS A 29 4.42 -17.52 -5.15
CA LYS A 29 5.68 -18.12 -5.61
C LYS A 29 6.40 -18.91 -4.51
N LEU A 30 6.07 -18.68 -3.23
CA LEU A 30 6.74 -19.37 -2.12
C LEU A 30 6.54 -20.87 -2.15
N GLU A 31 5.45 -21.36 -2.74
CA GLU A 31 5.20 -22.81 -2.87
C GLU A 31 6.32 -23.52 -3.64
N GLN A 32 7.02 -22.80 -4.53
CA GLN A 32 8.13 -23.33 -5.32
C GLN A 32 9.43 -23.45 -4.50
N PHE A 33 9.49 -22.90 -3.28
CA PHE A 33 10.70 -22.87 -2.48
C PHE A 33 10.84 -24.18 -1.69
N LYS A 34 12.04 -24.78 -1.71
CA LYS A 34 12.35 -26.01 -0.94
C LYS A 34 12.10 -25.84 0.57
N MET A 35 12.25 -24.63 1.10
CA MET A 35 12.09 -24.29 2.52
C MET A 35 10.84 -23.44 2.78
N ASN A 36 9.79 -23.58 1.97
CA ASN A 36 8.56 -22.79 2.05
C ASN A 36 7.94 -22.73 3.45
N LYS A 37 7.98 -23.83 4.22
CA LYS A 37 7.45 -23.93 5.59
C LYS A 37 8.04 -22.91 6.58
N VAL A 38 9.24 -22.41 6.32
CA VAL A 38 9.87 -21.36 7.15
C VAL A 38 9.41 -19.97 6.74
N PHE A 39 9.25 -19.74 5.43
CA PHE A 39 8.90 -18.42 4.88
C PHE A 39 7.41 -18.12 4.97
N ILE A 40 6.55 -19.12 4.85
CA ILE A 40 5.09 -18.97 4.91
C ILE A 40 4.65 -18.28 6.21
N PRO A 41 5.01 -18.75 7.42
CA PRO A 41 4.58 -18.09 8.66
C PRO A 41 5.09 -16.66 8.80
N MET A 42 6.30 -16.38 8.33
CA MET A 42 6.88 -15.03 8.33
C MET A 42 6.09 -14.08 7.42
N MET A 43 5.73 -14.55 6.23
CA MET A 43 4.93 -13.78 5.28
C MET A 43 3.49 -13.59 5.75
N ASP A 44 2.87 -14.62 6.35
CA ASP A 44 1.54 -14.53 6.95
C ASP A 44 1.50 -13.45 8.03
N LYS A 45 2.48 -13.45 8.94
CA LYS A 45 2.55 -12.44 10.01
C LYS A 45 2.76 -11.04 9.46
N LEU A 46 3.64 -10.88 8.47
CA LEU A 46 3.86 -9.60 7.80
C LEU A 46 2.58 -9.09 7.10
N LEU A 47 1.92 -9.94 6.31
CA LEU A 47 0.67 -9.61 5.62
C LEU A 47 -0.44 -9.24 6.60
N ASN A 48 -0.56 -9.96 7.73
CA ASN A 48 -1.56 -9.65 8.75
C ASN A 48 -1.32 -8.27 9.38
N ASN A 49 -0.08 -7.93 9.70
CA ASN A 49 0.27 -6.62 10.25
C ASN A 49 0.01 -5.50 9.25
N LEU A 50 0.36 -5.69 7.98
CA LEU A 50 0.08 -4.72 6.91
C LEU A 50 -1.42 -4.54 6.71
N ARG A 51 -2.20 -5.63 6.68
CA ARG A 51 -3.67 -5.59 6.53
C ARG A 51 -4.31 -4.85 7.69
N GLN A 52 -3.88 -5.09 8.92
CA GLN A 52 -4.40 -4.37 10.09
C GLN A 52 -4.17 -2.86 9.97
N ASP A 53 -2.94 -2.44 9.67
CA ASP A 53 -2.61 -1.02 9.48
C ASP A 53 -3.36 -0.42 8.27
N PHE A 54 -3.56 -1.19 7.21
CA PHE A 54 -4.38 -0.82 6.04
C PHE A 54 -5.85 -0.59 6.41
N PHE A 55 -6.48 -1.51 7.15
CA PHE A 55 -7.89 -1.38 7.54
C PHE A 55 -8.11 -0.18 8.47
N ASN A 56 -7.19 0.03 9.42
CA ASN A 56 -7.24 1.19 10.31
C ASN A 56 -7.21 2.50 9.52
N LEU A 57 -6.28 2.60 8.57
CA LEU A 57 -6.11 3.81 7.76
C LEU A 57 -7.26 4.00 6.76
N LYS A 58 -7.78 2.91 6.18
CA LYS A 58 -8.98 2.93 5.34
C LYS A 58 -10.19 3.50 6.10
N ARG A 59 -10.37 3.08 7.36
CA ARG A 59 -11.44 3.59 8.23
C ARG A 59 -11.26 5.07 8.54
N GLU A 60 -10.03 5.50 8.84
CA GLU A 60 -9.72 6.92 9.08
C GLU A 60 -10.00 7.80 7.85
N LEU A 61 -9.60 7.35 6.65
CA LEU A 61 -9.91 8.06 5.41
C LEU A 61 -11.42 8.12 5.14
N ALA A 62 -12.14 7.02 5.38
CA ALA A 62 -13.59 6.97 5.21
C ALA A 62 -14.32 7.94 6.14
N GLN A 63 -13.89 8.07 7.41
CA GLN A 63 -14.43 9.06 8.35
C GLN A 63 -14.21 10.51 7.89
N LYS A 64 -13.16 10.75 7.10
CA LYS A 64 -12.88 12.05 6.47
C LYS A 64 -13.53 12.20 5.10
N HIS A 65 -14.35 11.23 4.68
CA HIS A 65 -14.97 11.16 3.35
C HIS A 65 -13.97 11.18 2.18
N ILE A 66 -12.80 10.56 2.38
CA ILE A 66 -11.74 10.45 1.36
C ILE A 66 -11.64 8.99 0.92
N ARG A 67 -11.64 8.74 -0.40
CA ARG A 67 -11.52 7.40 -0.97
C ARG A 67 -10.67 7.43 -2.24
N ALA A 68 -9.70 6.52 -2.36
CA ALA A 68 -9.09 6.23 -3.66
C ALA A 68 -10.10 5.41 -4.48
N VAL A 69 -10.44 5.88 -5.68
CA VAL A 69 -11.50 5.29 -6.52
C VAL A 69 -10.96 4.64 -7.80
N GLY A 70 -9.75 4.98 -8.23
CA GLY A 70 -9.16 4.41 -9.44
C GLY A 70 -7.66 4.58 -9.52
N TRP A 71 -7.01 3.62 -10.18
CA TRP A 71 -5.60 3.65 -10.56
C TRP A 71 -5.52 3.60 -12.08
N GLN A 72 -4.93 4.62 -12.69
CA GLN A 72 -4.78 4.72 -14.14
C GLN A 72 -3.29 4.83 -14.48
N PRO A 73 -2.66 3.78 -15.03
CA PRO A 73 -1.32 3.91 -15.57
C PRO A 73 -1.36 4.88 -16.75
N ILE A 74 -0.43 5.82 -16.79
CA ILE A 74 -0.30 6.77 -17.91
C ILE A 74 0.73 6.22 -18.90
N ASP A 75 1.89 5.86 -18.39
CA ASP A 75 3.02 5.33 -19.12
C ASP A 75 3.88 4.44 -18.19
N GLU A 76 5.07 4.07 -18.65
CA GLU A 76 6.01 3.24 -17.89
C GLU A 76 6.47 3.90 -16.57
N TYR A 77 6.47 5.24 -16.51
CA TYR A 77 7.05 6.01 -15.41
C TYR A 77 6.01 6.58 -14.44
N PHE A 78 4.77 6.80 -14.88
CA PHE A 78 3.74 7.49 -14.10
C PHE A 78 2.40 6.77 -14.04
N SER A 79 1.74 6.92 -12.90
CA SER A 79 0.35 6.51 -12.68
C SER A 79 -0.43 7.64 -12.02
N ASP A 80 -1.69 7.82 -12.45
CA ASP A 80 -2.63 8.71 -11.82
C ASP A 80 -3.58 7.94 -10.89
N ILE A 81 -3.82 8.52 -9.72
CA ILE A 81 -4.75 8.00 -8.73
C ILE A 81 -5.90 8.97 -8.59
N GLN A 82 -7.10 8.50 -8.87
CA GLN A 82 -8.33 9.24 -8.70
C GLN A 82 -8.79 9.14 -7.25
N VAL A 83 -9.05 10.29 -6.62
CA VAL A 83 -9.39 10.41 -5.21
C VAL A 83 -10.72 11.14 -5.10
N ALA A 84 -11.73 10.45 -4.60
CA ALA A 84 -12.99 11.06 -4.23
C ALA A 84 -12.88 11.71 -2.85
N THR A 85 -13.36 12.94 -2.73
CA THR A 85 -13.44 13.67 -1.44
C THR A 85 -14.85 14.21 -1.23
N ALA A 86 -15.18 14.70 -0.03
CA ALA A 86 -16.46 15.37 0.22
C ALA A 86 -16.66 16.65 -0.62
N GLY A 87 -15.58 17.22 -1.16
CA GLY A 87 -15.64 18.36 -2.07
C GLY A 87 -15.47 17.90 -3.51
N ASN A 88 -14.40 18.37 -4.14
CA ASN A 88 -14.05 18.00 -5.51
C ASN A 88 -13.14 16.78 -5.53
N ASP A 89 -13.35 15.92 -6.51
CA ASP A 89 -12.45 14.82 -6.81
C ASP A 89 -11.09 15.37 -7.27
N VAL A 90 -10.03 14.67 -6.89
CA VAL A 90 -8.65 15.08 -7.17
C VAL A 90 -7.92 13.94 -7.85
N VAL A 91 -7.11 14.26 -8.85
CA VAL A 91 -6.18 13.32 -9.47
C VAL A 91 -4.78 13.58 -8.93
N LEU A 92 -4.13 12.54 -8.42
CA LEU A 92 -2.76 12.59 -7.92
C LEU A 92 -1.84 11.76 -8.81
N ARG A 93 -0.84 12.41 -9.40
CA ARG A 93 0.18 11.75 -10.19
C ARG A 93 1.32 11.24 -9.33
N TYR A 94 1.73 10.00 -9.58
CA TYR A 94 2.82 9.33 -8.90
C TYR A 94 3.85 8.81 -9.90
N ALA A 95 5.13 8.94 -9.54
CA ALA A 95 6.21 8.25 -10.23
C ALA A 95 6.28 6.79 -9.76
N ASN A 96 6.18 5.85 -10.69
CA ASN A 96 6.15 4.41 -10.43
C ASN A 96 7.41 3.93 -9.69
N GLN A 97 8.59 4.41 -10.10
CA GLN A 97 9.87 4.07 -9.45
C GLN A 97 9.94 4.60 -8.00
N ALA A 98 9.37 5.77 -7.74
CA ALA A 98 9.34 6.35 -6.39
C ALA A 98 8.39 5.56 -5.49
N LEU A 99 7.24 5.12 -6.01
CA LEU A 99 6.31 4.25 -5.28
C LEU A 99 6.97 2.92 -4.91
N LYS A 100 7.62 2.26 -5.88
CA LYS A 100 8.34 1.01 -5.65
C LYS A 100 9.38 1.16 -4.52
N SER A 101 10.25 2.16 -4.63
CA SER A 101 11.26 2.45 -3.60
C SER A 101 10.66 2.70 -2.21
N GLN A 102 9.49 3.34 -2.15
CA GLN A 102 8.82 3.64 -0.88
C GLN A 102 8.11 2.41 -0.29
N VAL A 103 7.54 1.54 -1.13
CA VAL A 103 6.99 0.26 -0.71
C VAL A 103 8.09 -0.63 -0.13
N GLU A 104 9.24 -0.73 -0.79
CA GLU A 104 10.39 -1.49 -0.29
C GLU A 104 10.84 -0.98 1.09
N LYS A 105 11.02 0.35 1.24
CA LYS A 105 11.35 0.97 2.54
C LYS A 105 10.29 0.69 3.61
N LEU A 106 9.01 0.70 3.24
CA LEU A 106 7.91 0.37 4.14
C LEU A 106 8.04 -1.07 4.63
N LEU A 107 8.22 -2.03 3.72
CA LEU A 107 8.36 -3.44 4.06
C LEU A 107 9.57 -3.71 4.95
N THR A 108 10.74 -3.15 4.62
CA THR A 108 11.94 -3.25 5.45
C THR A 108 11.67 -2.75 6.87
N LYS A 109 10.95 -1.63 7.02
CA LYS A 109 10.59 -1.08 8.33
C LYS A 109 9.71 -2.03 9.15
N TYR A 110 8.77 -2.74 8.53
CA TYR A 110 7.95 -3.73 9.24
C TYR A 110 8.79 -4.90 9.74
N ILE A 111 9.71 -5.37 8.90
CA ILE A 111 10.61 -6.48 9.23
C ILE A 111 11.56 -6.08 10.36
N THR A 112 12.23 -4.92 10.26
CA THR A 112 13.22 -4.47 11.27
C THR A 112 12.59 -4.13 12.60
N ASN A 113 11.33 -3.68 12.62
CA ASN A 113 10.64 -3.29 13.85
C ASN A 113 9.97 -4.49 14.55
N GLY A 114 10.25 -5.73 14.15
CA GLY A 114 9.69 -6.92 14.77
C GLY A 114 8.19 -7.11 14.51
N LYS A 115 7.63 -6.45 13.49
CA LYS A 115 6.27 -6.72 12.99
C LYS A 115 6.25 -7.90 12.01
N CYS A 116 7.18 -8.85 12.15
CA CYS A 116 7.24 -10.12 11.42
C CYS A 116 7.43 -11.25 12.42
#